data_AF-A0A519RVF1-F1
#
_entry.id   AF-A0A519RVF1-F1
#
_cell.length_a   1.000
_cell.length_b   1.000
_cell.length_c   1.000
_cell.angle_alpha   90.00
_cell.angle_beta   90.00
_cell.angle_gamma   90.00
#
_symmetry.space_group_name_H-M   'P 1'
#
loop_
_entity.id
_entity.type
_entity.pdbx_description
1 polymer ?
#
loop_
_entity_poly.entity_id
_entity_poly.type
_entity_poly.pdbx_seq_one_letter_code
_entity_poly.pdbx_strand_id
1 'polypeptide(L)'
;GYADDIHGWNFIGGPKESINFETLELTRLVRRDQTRFANTTDANVAEKDKADFETFKARRADLEKQLAEAKQGLAGISGFKNALDAVVKKIGKENPTVEDFKNFKPTNDPETRIQGVMVQQLEKGSFKDFYEDQIKEGFDYYTRQAEYNLNVDYDPRAIVGDNPNDSKEKFYGNNDVAGPDAMHGSHVAGIIAADRTNKLGIMGVADNVAIMGVRCTPNGDERDKDVANGIRYAVDNGAKVINMSFGKAYSWDKAIVNEAMKYAASKDVLIVQAAGNENKDIDTETNFPNHKDLDEKTIASWITVGASGPKDDETLKASFSNFGKTQVDVFAPGVQIYSTVPGSKYKNLNGTSMASPVVAGLAGLIRSYYPKLSAAQVKEIIVKSVTKVNHNVSYKKGDDENAESVSVPFSDLCISGGVVNAYEALKLAATYGGKSTAK
;
A
#
# COMPACT_ATOMS: atom_id res chain seq x y z
N GLY A 1 -23.60 -18.00 -1.56
CA GLY A 1 -22.25 -17.71 -1.03
C GLY A 1 -21.23 -18.09 -2.07
N TYR A 2 -19.95 -17.90 -1.78
CA TYR A 2 -18.87 -18.43 -2.60
C TYR A 2 -18.59 -19.88 -2.14
N ALA A 3 -18.22 -20.78 -3.05
CA ALA A 3 -17.99 -22.17 -2.69
C ALA A 3 -16.70 -22.29 -1.88
N ASP A 4 -16.73 -23.02 -0.75
CA ASP A 4 -15.56 -23.29 0.11
C ASP A 4 -14.90 -22.04 0.72
N ASP A 5 -15.70 -21.01 1.03
CA ASP A 5 -15.26 -19.71 1.58
C ASP A 5 -15.02 -19.72 3.11
N ILE A 6 -14.21 -20.66 3.59
CA ILE A 6 -13.98 -20.89 5.03
C ILE A 6 -13.05 -19.83 5.67
N HIS A 7 -12.02 -19.40 4.94
CA HIS A 7 -10.96 -18.52 5.46
C HIS A 7 -10.94 -17.13 4.81
N GLY A 8 -11.90 -16.87 3.93
CA GLY A 8 -11.96 -15.68 3.09
C GLY A 8 -12.06 -16.00 1.61
N TRP A 9 -11.79 -15.02 0.75
CA TRP A 9 -11.94 -15.14 -0.70
C TRP A 9 -10.85 -14.42 -1.49
N ASN A 10 -10.49 -14.96 -2.65
CA ASN A 10 -9.51 -14.40 -3.57
C ASN A 10 -10.15 -14.07 -4.93
N PHE A 11 -10.31 -12.77 -5.19
CA PHE A 11 -10.90 -12.23 -6.43
C PHE A 11 -9.93 -12.17 -7.61
N ILE A 12 -8.64 -12.44 -7.39
CA ILE A 12 -7.61 -12.52 -8.44
C ILE A 12 -7.12 -13.95 -8.66
N GLY A 13 -7.90 -14.93 -8.18
CA GLY A 13 -7.66 -16.36 -8.32
C GLY A 13 -8.42 -16.95 -9.51
N GLY A 14 -7.79 -17.87 -10.21
CA GLY A 14 -8.38 -18.76 -11.19
C GLY A 14 -8.61 -20.17 -10.67
N PRO A 15 -9.07 -21.10 -11.53
CA PRO A 15 -9.28 -22.50 -11.13
C PRO A 15 -8.00 -23.27 -10.75
N LYS A 16 -6.82 -22.81 -11.20
CA LYS A 16 -5.54 -23.53 -11.01
C LYS A 16 -4.43 -22.71 -10.38
N GLU A 17 -4.47 -21.40 -10.55
CA GLU A 17 -3.43 -20.47 -10.11
C GLU A 17 -4.06 -19.11 -9.84
N SER A 18 -3.30 -18.22 -9.20
CA SER A 18 -3.74 -16.86 -8.90
C SER A 18 -2.76 -15.86 -9.54
N ILE A 19 -3.27 -14.69 -9.91
CA ILE A 19 -2.43 -13.62 -10.45
C ILE A 19 -1.36 -13.24 -9.41
N ASN A 20 -0.10 -13.33 -9.84
CA ASN A 20 1.03 -12.79 -9.08
C ASN A 20 1.26 -11.33 -9.46
N PHE A 21 1.78 -11.08 -10.66
CA PHE A 21 2.03 -9.75 -11.19
C PHE A 21 0.84 -9.26 -12.01
N GLU A 22 0.60 -7.96 -12.01
CA GLU A 22 -0.43 -7.32 -12.82
C GLU A 22 0.06 -5.96 -13.31
N THR A 23 -0.51 -5.53 -14.42
CA THR A 23 -0.29 -4.19 -14.98
C THR A 23 -0.81 -3.08 -14.06
N LEU A 24 -0.18 -1.90 -14.07
CA LEU A 24 -0.76 -0.71 -13.45
C LEU A 24 -2.05 -0.32 -14.17
N GLU A 25 -2.94 0.39 -13.48
CA GLU A 25 -4.17 0.91 -14.10
C GLU A 25 -3.85 1.84 -15.26
N LEU A 26 -2.77 2.65 -15.15
CA LEU A 26 -2.26 3.46 -16.25
C LEU A 26 -2.02 2.62 -17.51
N THR A 27 -1.28 1.51 -17.38
CA THR A 27 -0.93 0.60 -18.46
C THR A 27 -2.19 0.00 -19.10
N ARG A 28 -3.18 -0.40 -18.28
CA ARG A 28 -4.46 -0.94 -18.76
C ARG A 28 -5.27 0.10 -19.54
N LEU A 29 -5.33 1.34 -19.05
CA LEU A 29 -6.00 2.45 -19.72
C LEU A 29 -5.34 2.78 -21.05
N VAL A 30 -4.00 2.83 -21.09
CA VAL A 30 -3.25 3.05 -22.34
C VAL A 30 -3.48 1.91 -23.33
N ARG A 31 -3.40 0.65 -22.92
CA ARG A 31 -3.65 -0.52 -23.79
C ARG A 31 -5.05 -0.49 -24.43
N ARG A 32 -6.06 -0.15 -23.64
CA ARG A 32 -7.43 0.04 -24.13
C ARG A 32 -7.50 1.17 -25.17
N ASP A 33 -7.04 2.35 -24.79
CA ASP A 33 -7.20 3.56 -25.60
C ASP A 33 -6.32 3.51 -26.87
N GLN A 34 -5.17 2.84 -26.82
CA GLN A 34 -4.32 2.57 -27.98
C GLN A 34 -5.05 1.74 -29.03
N THR A 35 -5.87 0.78 -28.61
CA THR A 35 -6.71 0.00 -29.52
C THR A 35 -7.80 0.87 -30.14
N ARG A 36 -8.44 1.73 -29.34
CA ARG A 36 -9.49 2.66 -29.80
C ARG A 36 -8.95 3.72 -30.78
N PHE A 37 -7.75 4.22 -30.54
CA PHE A 37 -7.14 5.35 -31.27
C PHE A 37 -6.01 4.95 -32.22
N ALA A 38 -5.89 3.67 -32.58
CA ALA A 38 -4.76 3.13 -33.36
C ALA A 38 -4.48 3.89 -34.68
N ASN A 39 -5.51 4.45 -35.32
CA ASN A 39 -5.41 5.20 -36.57
C ASN A 39 -5.84 6.68 -36.42
N THR A 40 -5.87 7.18 -35.19
CA THR A 40 -6.31 8.54 -34.85
C THR A 40 -5.12 9.49 -34.71
N THR A 41 -5.24 10.68 -35.28
CA THR A 41 -4.29 11.79 -35.22
C THR A 41 -5.02 13.08 -34.84
N ASP A 42 -4.27 14.10 -34.44
CA ASP A 42 -4.84 15.44 -34.16
C ASP A 42 -5.63 16.01 -35.34
N ALA A 43 -5.31 15.60 -36.58
CA ALA A 43 -5.97 16.05 -37.79
C ALA A 43 -7.29 15.32 -38.09
N ASN A 44 -7.49 14.09 -37.57
CA ASN A 44 -8.64 13.25 -37.91
C ASN A 44 -9.51 12.83 -36.71
N VAL A 45 -9.14 13.21 -35.48
CA VAL A 45 -9.94 12.92 -34.28
C VAL A 45 -11.31 13.56 -34.37
N ALA A 46 -12.36 12.76 -34.14
CA ALA A 46 -13.73 13.25 -34.11
C ALA A 46 -13.93 14.21 -32.92
N GLU A 47 -14.73 15.27 -33.09
CA GLU A 47 -14.96 16.29 -32.05
C GLU A 47 -15.35 15.68 -30.69
N LYS A 48 -16.23 14.67 -30.71
CA LYS A 48 -16.70 13.95 -29.53
C LYS A 48 -15.60 13.17 -28.78
N ASP A 49 -14.51 12.83 -29.46
CA ASP A 49 -13.43 11.99 -28.96
C ASP A 49 -12.17 12.80 -28.60
N LYS A 50 -12.15 14.12 -28.86
CA LYS A 50 -10.97 14.98 -28.62
C LYS A 50 -10.48 14.94 -27.18
N ALA A 51 -11.38 15.08 -26.20
CA ALA A 51 -11.01 15.06 -24.79
C ALA A 51 -10.41 13.71 -24.36
N ASP A 52 -10.98 12.60 -24.84
CA ASP A 52 -10.47 11.26 -24.58
C ASP A 52 -9.11 11.03 -25.25
N PHE A 53 -8.91 11.56 -26.46
CA PHE A 53 -7.64 11.46 -27.19
C PHE A 53 -6.51 12.26 -26.52
N GLU A 54 -6.79 13.47 -26.04
CA GLU A 54 -5.81 14.24 -25.23
C GLU A 54 -5.46 13.51 -23.93
N THR A 55 -6.46 12.94 -23.26
CA THR A 55 -6.24 12.12 -22.06
C THR A 55 -5.39 10.90 -22.36
N PHE A 56 -5.64 10.21 -23.47
CA PHE A 56 -4.82 9.10 -23.94
C PHE A 56 -3.38 9.51 -24.21
N LYS A 57 -3.14 10.63 -24.92
CA LYS A 57 -1.79 11.15 -25.18
C LYS A 57 -1.03 11.43 -23.89
N ALA A 58 -1.67 12.07 -22.91
CA ALA A 58 -1.08 12.38 -21.62
C ALA A 58 -0.71 11.10 -20.85
N ARG A 59 -1.63 10.12 -20.77
CA ARG A 59 -1.39 8.82 -20.12
C ARG A 59 -0.29 8.02 -20.81
N ARG A 60 -0.27 8.02 -22.14
CA ARG A 60 0.78 7.33 -22.91
C ARG A 60 2.14 7.95 -22.64
N ALA A 61 2.24 9.28 -22.62
CA ALA A 61 3.48 9.98 -22.29
C ALA A 61 3.96 9.66 -20.86
N ASP A 62 3.05 9.61 -19.89
CA ASP A 62 3.36 9.21 -18.50
C ASP A 62 3.87 7.75 -18.44
N LEU A 63 3.17 6.82 -19.11
CA LEU A 63 3.58 5.41 -19.18
C LEU A 63 4.96 5.25 -19.82
N GLU A 64 5.21 5.92 -20.95
CA GLU A 64 6.48 5.87 -21.67
C GLU A 64 7.62 6.42 -20.81
N LYS A 65 7.37 7.51 -20.07
CA LYS A 65 8.34 8.08 -19.12
C LYS A 65 8.66 7.08 -18.00
N GLN A 66 7.66 6.55 -17.31
CA GLN A 66 7.86 5.59 -16.22
C GLN A 66 8.55 4.32 -16.71
N LEU A 67 8.21 3.82 -17.90
CA LEU A 67 8.84 2.65 -18.49
C LEU A 67 10.31 2.90 -18.84
N ALA A 68 10.64 4.09 -19.34
CA ALA A 68 12.03 4.48 -19.62
C ALA A 68 12.86 4.54 -18.32
N GLU A 69 12.32 5.16 -17.26
CA GLU A 69 12.94 5.23 -15.93
C GLU A 69 13.12 3.83 -15.33
N ALA A 70 12.11 2.97 -15.41
CA ALA A 70 12.19 1.59 -14.94
C ALA A 70 13.25 0.77 -15.69
N LYS A 71 13.33 0.90 -17.03
CA LYS A 71 14.35 0.23 -17.84
C LYS A 71 15.76 0.74 -17.55
N GLN A 72 15.92 2.05 -17.34
CA GLN A 72 17.20 2.64 -16.95
C GLN A 72 17.64 2.16 -15.56
N GLY A 73 16.72 2.16 -14.59
CA GLY A 73 16.95 1.62 -13.25
C GLY A 73 17.33 0.14 -13.29
N LEU A 74 16.61 -0.67 -14.06
CA LEU A 74 16.89 -2.09 -14.26
C LEU A 74 18.29 -2.31 -14.85
N ALA A 75 18.66 -1.56 -15.89
CA ALA A 75 19.98 -1.65 -16.50
C ALA A 75 21.09 -1.28 -15.50
N GLY A 76 20.88 -0.21 -14.73
CA GLY A 76 21.81 0.25 -13.69
C GLY A 76 22.02 -0.79 -12.59
N ILE A 77 20.94 -1.27 -11.97
CA ILE A 77 21.03 -2.24 -10.86
C ILE A 77 21.53 -3.59 -11.34
N SER A 78 21.14 -4.04 -12.54
CA SER A 78 21.65 -5.28 -13.15
C SER A 78 23.15 -5.21 -13.40
N GLY A 79 23.63 -4.08 -13.94
CA GLY A 79 25.05 -3.84 -14.15
C GLY A 79 25.86 -3.87 -12.84
N PHE A 80 25.36 -3.18 -11.80
CA PHE A 80 25.99 -3.20 -10.48
C PHE A 80 25.96 -4.60 -9.85
N LYS A 81 24.81 -5.27 -9.85
CA LYS A 81 24.65 -6.63 -9.31
C LYS A 81 25.60 -7.62 -9.98
N ASN A 82 25.69 -7.62 -11.31
CA ASN A 82 26.58 -8.52 -12.04
C ASN A 82 28.05 -8.27 -11.71
N ALA A 83 28.46 -7.00 -11.59
CA ALA A 83 29.82 -6.65 -11.18
C ALA A 83 30.10 -7.07 -9.72
N LEU A 84 29.14 -6.86 -8.81
CA LEU A 84 29.24 -7.30 -7.43
C LEU A 84 29.37 -8.82 -7.31
N ASP A 85 28.51 -9.57 -8.00
CA ASP A 85 28.53 -11.04 -8.03
C ASP A 85 29.87 -11.57 -8.55
N ALA A 86 30.45 -10.91 -9.56
CA ALA A 86 31.77 -11.26 -10.08
C ALA A 86 32.89 -11.02 -9.05
N VAL A 87 32.84 -9.90 -8.31
CA VAL A 87 33.80 -9.61 -7.23
C VAL A 87 33.66 -10.59 -6.08
N VAL A 88 32.43 -10.85 -5.62
CA VAL A 88 32.14 -11.81 -4.54
C VAL A 88 32.64 -13.21 -4.92
N LYS A 89 32.42 -13.63 -6.17
CA LYS A 89 32.96 -14.89 -6.70
C LYS A 89 34.48 -14.94 -6.67
N LYS A 90 35.18 -13.84 -7.00
CA LYS A 90 36.65 -13.75 -6.92
C LYS A 90 37.16 -13.77 -5.48
N ILE A 91 36.43 -13.15 -4.54
CA ILE A 91 36.72 -13.22 -3.10
C ILE A 91 36.54 -14.66 -2.59
N GLY A 92 35.58 -15.39 -3.14
CA GLY A 92 35.36 -16.81 -2.84
C GLY A 92 34.64 -17.04 -1.50
N LYS A 93 33.90 -16.05 -1.01
CA LYS A 93 33.10 -16.14 0.22
C LYS A 93 31.64 -15.79 -0.09
N GLU A 94 30.71 -16.56 0.47
CA GLU A 94 29.27 -16.33 0.31
C GLU A 94 28.81 -15.02 0.97
N ASN A 95 29.39 -14.69 2.14
CA ASN A 95 29.13 -13.46 2.88
C ASN A 95 30.44 -12.72 3.17
N PRO A 96 31.04 -12.01 2.20
CA PRO A 96 32.27 -11.27 2.42
C PRO A 96 32.11 -10.16 3.44
N THR A 97 33.15 -9.92 4.22
CA THR A 97 33.23 -8.84 5.21
C THR A 97 33.80 -7.56 4.61
N VAL A 98 33.69 -6.44 5.33
CA VAL A 98 34.37 -5.19 4.95
C VAL A 98 35.88 -5.39 4.72
N GLU A 99 36.52 -6.25 5.52
CA GLU A 99 37.96 -6.53 5.42
C GLU A 99 38.29 -7.36 4.18
N ASP A 100 37.39 -8.25 3.76
CA ASP A 100 37.55 -8.98 2.50
C ASP A 100 37.53 -8.04 1.30
N PHE A 101 36.64 -7.05 1.30
CA PHE A 101 36.62 -6.01 0.27
C PHE A 101 37.84 -5.09 0.35
N LYS A 102 38.33 -4.70 1.53
CA LYS A 102 39.56 -3.90 1.67
C LYS A 102 40.80 -4.62 1.13
N ASN A 103 40.88 -5.93 1.33
CA ASN A 103 42.01 -6.75 0.85
C ASN A 103 41.88 -7.22 -0.60
N PHE A 104 40.69 -7.08 -1.20
CA PHE A 104 40.48 -7.38 -2.60
C PHE A 104 41.33 -6.46 -3.50
N LYS A 105 41.98 -7.03 -4.51
CA LYS A 105 42.81 -6.27 -5.45
C LYS A 105 42.07 -6.13 -6.78
N PRO A 106 41.38 -5.01 -7.03
CA PRO A 106 40.63 -4.83 -8.26
C PRO A 106 41.58 -4.80 -9.47
N THR A 107 41.12 -5.38 -10.58
CA THR A 107 41.89 -5.49 -11.84
C THR A 107 41.36 -4.63 -12.98
N ASN A 108 40.24 -3.94 -12.75
CA ASN A 108 39.57 -3.06 -13.71
C ASN A 108 38.71 -2.01 -12.96
N ASP A 109 38.18 -1.04 -13.71
CA ASP A 109 37.38 0.06 -13.14
C ASP A 109 36.08 -0.40 -12.46
N PRO A 110 35.27 -1.32 -13.04
CA PRO A 110 34.09 -1.85 -12.35
C PRO A 110 34.40 -2.47 -10.99
N GLU A 111 35.46 -3.27 -10.89
CA GLU A 111 35.90 -3.87 -9.63
C GLU A 111 36.34 -2.82 -8.61
N THR A 112 37.04 -1.79 -9.06
CA THR A 112 37.47 -0.67 -8.20
C THR A 112 36.27 0.07 -7.64
N ARG A 113 35.24 0.32 -8.46
CA ARG A 113 33.97 0.92 -8.03
C ARG A 113 33.24 0.05 -7.01
N ILE A 114 33.11 -1.25 -7.28
CA ILE A 114 32.47 -2.19 -6.35
C ILE A 114 33.19 -2.20 -5.02
N GLN A 115 34.52 -2.32 -5.01
CA GLN A 115 35.30 -2.29 -3.78
C GLN A 115 35.00 -1.04 -2.96
N GLY A 116 35.05 0.15 -3.58
CA GLY A 116 34.78 1.42 -2.89
C GLY A 116 33.38 1.48 -2.28
N VAL A 117 32.35 1.09 -3.05
CA VAL A 117 30.96 1.07 -2.56
C VAL A 117 30.81 0.08 -1.41
N MET A 118 31.32 -1.14 -1.55
CA MET A 118 31.14 -2.17 -0.54
C MET A 118 31.90 -1.86 0.76
N VAL A 119 33.09 -1.26 0.69
CA VAL A 119 33.79 -0.81 1.90
C VAL A 119 32.94 0.19 2.69
N GLN A 120 32.27 1.14 2.02
CA GLN A 120 31.42 2.12 2.68
C GLN A 120 30.11 1.53 3.22
N GLN A 121 29.48 0.63 2.47
CA GLN A 121 28.18 0.05 2.86
C GLN A 121 28.33 -0.91 4.04
N LEU A 122 29.40 -1.71 4.06
CA LEU A 122 29.64 -2.71 5.10
C LEU A 122 30.17 -2.12 6.42
N GLU A 123 30.46 -0.82 6.47
CA GLU A 123 30.66 -0.10 7.74
C GLU A 123 29.36 0.06 8.53
N LYS A 124 28.20 -0.02 7.85
CA LYS A 124 26.88 0.24 8.42
C LYS A 124 26.03 -1.02 8.63
N GLY A 125 26.46 -2.18 8.12
CA GLY A 125 25.68 -3.40 8.14
C GLY A 125 26.41 -4.60 7.54
N SER A 126 25.69 -5.72 7.37
CA SER A 126 26.25 -6.93 6.80
C SER A 126 26.10 -6.98 5.28
N PHE A 127 26.96 -7.78 4.60
CA PHE A 127 26.84 -8.01 3.16
C PHE A 127 25.51 -8.65 2.80
N LYS A 128 25.06 -9.61 3.63
CA LYS A 128 23.80 -10.31 3.40
C LYS A 128 22.63 -9.33 3.38
N ASP A 129 22.52 -8.49 4.41
CA ASP A 129 21.41 -7.53 4.51
C ASP A 129 21.45 -6.52 3.37
N PHE A 130 22.64 -5.98 3.05
CA PHE A 130 22.80 -5.07 1.91
C PHE A 130 22.41 -5.74 0.58
N TYR A 131 22.87 -6.96 0.35
CA TYR A 131 22.61 -7.67 -0.89
C TYR A 131 21.13 -8.05 -1.03
N GLU A 132 20.52 -8.59 0.03
CA GLU A 132 19.11 -9.01 0.03
C GLU A 132 18.16 -7.81 -0.02
N ASP A 133 18.33 -6.81 0.85
CA ASP A 133 17.38 -5.70 1.02
C ASP A 133 17.62 -4.52 0.07
N GLN A 134 18.80 -4.39 -0.57
CA GLN A 134 19.05 -3.30 -1.53
C GLN A 134 19.26 -3.81 -2.96
N ILE A 135 20.16 -4.78 -3.15
CA ILE A 135 20.55 -5.19 -4.50
C ILE A 135 19.49 -6.09 -5.12
N LYS A 136 19.09 -7.15 -4.42
CA LYS A 136 18.07 -8.07 -4.91
C LYS A 136 16.70 -7.41 -4.94
N GLU A 137 16.29 -6.74 -3.86
CA GLU A 137 15.02 -6.02 -3.82
C GLU A 137 14.92 -4.94 -4.91
N GLY A 138 15.99 -4.16 -5.13
CA GLY A 138 16.05 -3.17 -6.20
C GLY A 138 15.97 -3.80 -7.60
N PHE A 139 16.68 -4.90 -7.84
CA PHE A 139 16.58 -5.66 -9.09
C PHE A 139 15.16 -6.17 -9.32
N ASP A 140 14.58 -6.87 -8.34
CA ASP A 140 13.23 -7.42 -8.41
C ASP A 140 12.17 -6.32 -8.61
N TYR A 141 12.35 -5.15 -7.98
CA TYR A 141 11.50 -3.97 -8.17
C TYR A 141 11.52 -3.49 -9.63
N TYR A 142 12.71 -3.19 -10.18
CA TYR A 142 12.79 -2.65 -11.53
C TYR A 142 12.43 -3.67 -12.61
N THR A 143 12.74 -4.96 -12.40
CA THR A 143 12.26 -6.06 -13.25
C THR A 143 10.74 -6.08 -13.27
N ARG A 144 10.11 -6.06 -12.09
CA ARG A 144 8.65 -6.06 -11.99
C ARG A 144 8.01 -4.87 -12.71
N GLN A 145 8.59 -3.69 -12.54
CA GLN A 145 8.10 -2.47 -13.21
C GLN A 145 8.21 -2.60 -14.75
N ALA A 146 9.38 -2.96 -15.26
CA ALA A 146 9.65 -2.97 -16.69
C ALA A 146 9.00 -4.14 -17.44
N GLU A 147 8.95 -5.33 -16.84
CA GLU A 147 8.48 -6.56 -17.51
C GLU A 147 6.98 -6.81 -17.32
N TYR A 148 6.38 -6.32 -16.23
CA TYR A 148 4.98 -6.59 -15.90
C TYR A 148 4.15 -5.31 -15.72
N ASN A 149 4.48 -4.44 -14.76
CA ASN A 149 3.58 -3.37 -14.35
C ASN A 149 3.34 -2.32 -15.47
N LEU A 150 4.40 -1.93 -16.18
CA LEU A 150 4.39 -0.90 -17.22
C LEU A 150 4.38 -1.50 -18.64
N ASN A 151 4.32 -2.84 -18.75
CA ASN A 151 4.36 -3.55 -20.03
C ASN A 151 2.95 -3.70 -20.61
N VAL A 152 2.65 -2.97 -21.68
CA VAL A 152 1.33 -3.02 -22.35
C VAL A 152 1.00 -4.38 -22.95
N ASP A 153 2.00 -5.20 -23.27
CA ASP A 153 1.80 -6.52 -23.87
C ASP A 153 1.55 -7.61 -22.82
N TYR A 154 1.76 -7.32 -21.53
CA TYR A 154 1.50 -8.25 -20.44
C TYR A 154 0.04 -8.17 -19.99
N ASP A 155 -0.70 -9.28 -20.06
CA ASP A 155 -2.07 -9.39 -19.52
C ASP A 155 -2.30 -10.74 -18.84
N PRO A 156 -2.27 -10.82 -17.50
CA PRO A 156 -2.50 -12.06 -16.78
C PRO A 156 -3.99 -12.38 -16.62
N ARG A 157 -4.91 -11.53 -17.09
CA ARG A 157 -6.31 -11.60 -16.64
C ARG A 157 -7.04 -12.87 -17.03
N ALA A 158 -6.61 -13.54 -18.10
CA ALA A 158 -7.16 -14.84 -18.50
C ALA A 158 -7.10 -15.90 -17.39
N ILE A 159 -6.20 -15.77 -16.40
CA ILE A 159 -6.10 -16.66 -15.24
C ILE A 159 -7.42 -16.71 -14.45
N VAL A 160 -8.06 -15.56 -14.20
CA VAL A 160 -9.25 -15.45 -13.35
C VAL A 160 -10.48 -16.07 -14.01
N GLY A 161 -10.55 -16.05 -15.35
CA GLY A 161 -11.64 -16.61 -16.12
C GLY A 161 -12.92 -15.77 -16.11
N ASP A 162 -12.81 -14.49 -15.78
CA ASP A 162 -13.91 -13.53 -15.72
C ASP A 162 -13.88 -12.53 -16.90
N ASN A 163 -14.90 -11.69 -17.03
CA ASN A 163 -14.95 -10.62 -18.01
C ASN A 163 -14.38 -9.31 -17.42
N PRO A 164 -13.14 -8.89 -17.72
CA PRO A 164 -12.54 -7.69 -17.14
C PRO A 164 -13.30 -6.39 -17.39
N ASN A 165 -14.14 -6.34 -18.43
CA ASN A 165 -14.88 -5.15 -18.82
C ASN A 165 -16.30 -5.10 -18.23
N ASP A 166 -16.76 -6.15 -17.55
CA ASP A 166 -18.00 -6.12 -16.79
C ASP A 166 -17.70 -5.87 -15.31
N SER A 167 -17.75 -4.60 -14.90
CA SER A 167 -17.55 -4.20 -13.50
C SER A 167 -18.61 -4.77 -12.55
N LYS A 168 -19.75 -5.25 -13.06
CA LYS A 168 -20.86 -5.77 -12.25
C LYS A 168 -20.87 -7.28 -12.15
N GLU A 169 -19.98 -7.97 -12.87
CA GLU A 169 -19.80 -9.40 -12.76
C GLU A 169 -19.45 -9.78 -11.32
N LYS A 170 -20.03 -10.90 -10.86
CA LYS A 170 -19.85 -11.45 -9.51
C LYS A 170 -19.61 -12.95 -9.62
N PHE A 171 -19.17 -13.55 -8.51
CA PHE A 171 -19.00 -15.00 -8.39
C PHE A 171 -17.87 -15.58 -9.26
N TYR A 172 -16.72 -14.92 -9.23
CA TYR A 172 -15.42 -15.44 -9.72
C TYR A 172 -14.40 -15.46 -8.58
N GLY A 173 -13.22 -16.02 -8.84
CA GLY A 173 -12.19 -16.18 -7.84
C GLY A 173 -12.08 -17.62 -7.30
N ASN A 174 -11.29 -17.77 -6.24
CA ASN A 174 -11.13 -19.03 -5.52
C ASN A 174 -10.96 -18.78 -4.00
N ASN A 175 -10.84 -19.85 -3.22
CA ASN A 175 -10.64 -19.79 -1.77
C ASN A 175 -9.15 -19.76 -1.35
N ASP A 176 -8.21 -19.68 -2.30
CA ASP A 176 -6.78 -19.55 -2.01
C ASP A 176 -6.42 -18.08 -1.73
N VAL A 177 -6.64 -17.66 -0.48
CA VAL A 177 -6.33 -16.30 -0.02
C VAL A 177 -4.82 -16.04 0.12
N ALA A 178 -3.99 -17.08 0.15
CA ALA A 178 -2.54 -16.93 0.21
C ALA A 178 -2.01 -16.51 -1.17
N GLY A 179 -2.45 -17.21 -2.22
CA GLY A 179 -1.97 -16.99 -3.58
C GLY A 179 -0.45 -17.17 -3.69
N PRO A 180 0.18 -16.64 -4.75
CA PRO A 180 1.62 -16.76 -4.96
C PRO A 180 2.45 -15.93 -3.97
N ASP A 181 1.87 -14.92 -3.33
CA ASP A 181 2.53 -14.05 -2.36
C ASP A 181 1.54 -13.52 -1.32
N ALA A 182 1.74 -13.90 -0.07
CA ALA A 182 0.93 -13.49 1.08
C ALA A 182 1.69 -12.57 2.07
N MET A 183 2.89 -12.09 1.73
CA MET A 183 3.77 -11.39 2.66
C MET A 183 3.10 -10.14 3.24
N HIS A 184 2.63 -9.24 2.37
CA HIS A 184 2.05 -7.95 2.76
C HIS A 184 0.78 -8.13 3.60
N GLY A 185 -0.17 -8.95 3.11
CA GLY A 185 -1.42 -9.23 3.83
C GLY A 185 -1.20 -9.87 5.20
N SER A 186 -0.22 -10.78 5.33
CA SER A 186 0.16 -11.38 6.62
C SER A 186 0.76 -10.35 7.57
N HIS A 187 1.58 -9.42 7.06
CA HIS A 187 2.21 -8.37 7.85
C HIS A 187 1.16 -7.40 8.41
N VAL A 188 0.24 -6.96 7.56
CA VAL A 188 -0.92 -6.13 7.92
C VAL A 188 -1.81 -6.84 8.94
N ALA A 189 -2.15 -8.12 8.73
CA ALA A 189 -3.00 -8.89 9.65
C ALA A 189 -2.34 -9.06 11.04
N GLY A 190 -1.01 -9.27 11.09
CA GLY A 190 -0.27 -9.36 12.34
C GLY A 190 -0.30 -8.08 13.17
N ILE A 191 -0.22 -6.91 12.52
CA ILE A 191 -0.33 -5.61 13.20
C ILE A 191 -1.69 -5.49 13.88
N ILE A 192 -2.77 -5.97 13.24
CA ILE A 192 -4.12 -5.92 13.80
C ILE A 192 -4.27 -6.91 14.96
N ALA A 193 -3.90 -8.18 14.74
CA ALA A 193 -4.43 -9.30 15.52
C ALA A 193 -3.42 -10.42 15.83
N ALA A 194 -2.10 -10.17 15.79
CA ALA A 194 -1.15 -11.17 16.25
C ALA A 194 -1.45 -11.58 17.71
N ASP A 195 -1.51 -12.90 17.94
CA ASP A 195 -1.92 -13.50 19.20
C ASP A 195 -1.07 -13.01 20.38
N ARG A 196 -1.73 -12.41 21.35
CA ARG A 196 -1.11 -11.77 22.51
C ARG A 196 -0.80 -12.77 23.64
N THR A 197 -1.21 -14.03 23.51
CA THR A 197 -1.15 -15.06 24.58
C THR A 197 0.00 -16.05 24.44
N ASN A 198 0.52 -16.26 23.22
CA ASN A 198 1.50 -17.32 22.94
C ASN A 198 2.99 -16.95 23.21
N LYS A 199 3.28 -15.69 23.58
CA LYS A 199 4.63 -15.15 23.86
C LYS A 199 5.62 -15.22 22.69
N LEU A 200 5.15 -15.36 21.45
CA LEU A 200 5.99 -15.40 20.24
C LEU A 200 5.89 -14.08 19.48
N GLY A 201 7.01 -13.61 18.93
CA GLY A 201 7.04 -12.50 17.98
C GLY A 201 6.46 -11.20 18.53
N ILE A 202 5.26 -10.84 18.06
CA ILE A 202 4.60 -9.54 18.31
C ILE A 202 3.21 -9.72 18.92
N MET A 203 2.69 -8.65 19.51
CA MET A 203 1.32 -8.56 19.98
C MET A 203 0.54 -7.60 19.07
N GLY A 204 -0.54 -8.07 18.44
CA GLY A 204 -1.39 -7.23 17.60
C GLY A 204 -2.08 -6.14 18.41
N VAL A 205 -2.52 -5.06 17.77
CA VAL A 205 -3.17 -3.94 18.46
C VAL A 205 -4.45 -4.37 19.19
N ALA A 206 -5.21 -5.31 18.61
CA ALA A 206 -6.42 -5.87 19.20
C ALA A 206 -6.21 -7.35 19.61
N ASP A 207 -6.86 -7.75 20.70
CA ASP A 207 -6.75 -9.10 21.29
C ASP A 207 -7.89 -10.03 20.83
N ASN A 208 -9.13 -9.56 20.87
CA ASN A 208 -10.33 -10.37 20.61
C ASN A 208 -11.00 -10.04 19.27
N VAL A 209 -10.25 -10.22 18.18
CA VAL A 209 -10.73 -9.97 16.81
C VAL A 209 -10.43 -11.15 15.90
N ALA A 210 -11.27 -11.36 14.89
CA ALA A 210 -11.04 -12.34 13.83
C ALA A 210 -10.62 -11.63 12.54
N ILE A 211 -9.71 -12.25 11.79
CA ILE A 211 -9.25 -11.76 10.48
C ILE A 211 -9.99 -12.52 9.38
N MET A 212 -10.53 -11.77 8.41
CA MET A 212 -11.08 -12.29 7.17
C MET A 212 -10.15 -11.89 6.01
N GLY A 213 -9.52 -12.86 5.36
CA GLY A 213 -8.64 -12.61 4.22
C GLY A 213 -9.43 -12.32 2.95
N VAL A 214 -9.29 -11.14 2.36
CA VAL A 214 -9.93 -10.80 1.08
C VAL A 214 -8.87 -10.35 0.10
N ARG A 215 -8.43 -11.25 -0.79
CA ARG A 215 -7.37 -10.97 -1.76
C ARG A 215 -7.97 -10.31 -3.00
N CYS A 216 -7.61 -9.05 -3.22
CA CYS A 216 -7.97 -8.27 -4.41
C CYS A 216 -6.79 -7.51 -5.02
N THR A 217 -5.61 -7.59 -4.38
CA THR A 217 -4.40 -6.84 -4.74
C THR A 217 -3.30 -7.77 -5.25
N PRO A 218 -2.81 -7.58 -6.49
CA PRO A 218 -1.65 -8.28 -7.04
C PRO A 218 -0.33 -7.53 -6.76
N ASN A 219 0.79 -8.05 -7.25
CA ASN A 219 2.02 -7.28 -7.45
C ASN A 219 1.87 -6.32 -8.66
N GLY A 220 1.15 -5.22 -8.44
CA GLY A 220 0.71 -4.22 -9.42
C GLY A 220 -0.52 -3.49 -8.89
N ASP A 221 -1.28 -2.82 -9.76
CA ASP A 221 -2.52 -2.16 -9.33
C ASP A 221 -3.70 -3.13 -9.29
N GLU A 222 -4.47 -3.07 -8.21
CA GLU A 222 -5.77 -3.72 -8.10
C GLU A 222 -6.76 -3.20 -9.14
N ARG A 223 -7.72 -4.05 -9.53
CA ARG A 223 -8.81 -3.63 -10.42
C ARG A 223 -10.00 -3.17 -9.59
N ASP A 224 -10.65 -2.10 -10.05
CA ASP A 224 -11.79 -1.48 -9.36
C ASP A 224 -12.92 -2.48 -9.07
N LYS A 225 -13.16 -3.40 -10.00
CA LYS A 225 -14.16 -4.46 -9.83
C LYS A 225 -13.81 -5.48 -8.75
N ASP A 226 -12.54 -5.86 -8.65
CA ASP A 226 -12.05 -6.85 -7.67
C ASP A 226 -12.15 -6.25 -6.25
N VAL A 227 -11.78 -4.97 -6.11
CA VAL A 227 -11.96 -4.20 -4.87
C VAL A 227 -13.43 -4.08 -4.50
N ALA A 228 -14.28 -3.70 -5.46
CA ALA A 228 -15.69 -3.47 -5.20
C ALA A 228 -16.42 -4.78 -4.82
N ASN A 229 -16.04 -5.92 -5.40
CA ASN A 229 -16.54 -7.23 -4.97
C ASN A 229 -15.95 -7.68 -3.64
N GLY A 230 -14.67 -7.40 -3.38
CA GLY A 230 -14.01 -7.66 -2.10
C GLY A 230 -14.67 -6.95 -0.92
N ILE A 231 -14.99 -5.67 -1.09
CA ILE A 231 -15.72 -4.89 -0.08
C ILE A 231 -17.10 -5.49 0.19
N ARG A 232 -17.87 -5.80 -0.87
CA ARG A 232 -19.20 -6.40 -0.72
C ARG A 232 -19.12 -7.76 -0.03
N TYR A 233 -18.18 -8.61 -0.41
CA TYR A 233 -17.93 -9.89 0.24
C TYR A 233 -17.62 -9.73 1.73
N ALA A 234 -16.72 -8.82 2.09
CA ALA A 234 -16.37 -8.59 3.49
C ALA A 234 -17.58 -8.14 4.32
N VAL A 235 -18.34 -7.18 3.79
CA VAL A 235 -19.56 -6.66 4.43
C VAL A 235 -20.61 -7.77 4.60
N ASP A 236 -20.88 -8.54 3.55
CA ASP A 236 -21.90 -9.60 3.55
C ASP A 236 -21.52 -10.77 4.48
N ASN A 237 -20.22 -10.99 4.71
CA ASN A 237 -19.69 -11.97 5.67
C ASN A 237 -19.45 -11.40 7.08
N GLY A 238 -19.99 -10.20 7.37
CA GLY A 238 -20.08 -9.69 8.73
C GLY A 238 -18.88 -8.87 9.21
N ALA A 239 -17.99 -8.43 8.31
CA ALA A 239 -16.91 -7.51 8.68
C ALA A 239 -17.47 -6.25 9.35
N LYS A 240 -16.81 -5.81 10.44
CA LYS A 240 -17.12 -4.56 11.15
C LYS A 240 -16.11 -3.45 10.87
N VAL A 241 -14.92 -3.84 10.42
CA VAL A 241 -13.84 -2.95 10.01
C VAL A 241 -13.23 -3.56 8.75
N ILE A 242 -13.01 -2.77 7.71
CA ILE A 242 -12.28 -3.17 6.50
C ILE A 242 -11.01 -2.33 6.45
N ASN A 243 -9.86 -2.99 6.43
CA ASN A 243 -8.56 -2.34 6.22
C ASN A 243 -8.13 -2.48 4.77
N MET A 244 -7.86 -1.36 4.12
CA MET A 244 -7.43 -1.25 2.72
C MET A 244 -6.04 -0.63 2.67
N SER A 245 -5.02 -1.47 2.81
CA SER A 245 -3.62 -1.10 2.73
C SER A 245 -3.12 -1.09 1.26
N PHE A 246 -3.89 -0.45 0.38
CA PHE A 246 -3.60 -0.31 -1.05
C PHE A 246 -4.16 1.02 -1.57
N GLY A 247 -3.68 1.41 -2.74
CA GLY A 247 -4.17 2.56 -3.50
C GLY A 247 -3.38 2.73 -4.79
N LYS A 248 -3.92 3.55 -5.70
CA LYS A 248 -3.37 3.76 -7.04
C LYS A 248 -3.68 5.15 -7.59
N ALA A 249 -2.85 5.62 -8.52
CA ALA A 249 -2.98 6.96 -9.12
C ALA A 249 -4.14 7.07 -10.13
N TYR A 250 -4.51 5.96 -10.79
CA TYR A 250 -5.51 5.93 -11.85
C TYR A 250 -6.65 4.98 -11.50
N SER A 251 -7.85 5.24 -12.01
CA SER A 251 -9.02 4.37 -11.86
C SER A 251 -9.78 4.28 -13.18
N TRP A 252 -10.22 3.07 -13.51
CA TRP A 252 -11.06 2.79 -14.67
C TRP A 252 -12.54 3.05 -14.35
N ASP A 253 -13.02 2.52 -13.22
CA ASP A 253 -14.41 2.59 -12.79
C ASP A 253 -14.48 2.91 -11.30
N LYS A 254 -14.19 4.17 -10.97
CA LYS A 254 -14.34 4.68 -9.61
C LYS A 254 -15.78 4.48 -9.10
N ALA A 255 -16.78 4.50 -9.99
CA ALA A 255 -18.18 4.46 -9.62
C ALA A 255 -18.54 3.13 -8.95
N ILE A 256 -18.06 1.98 -9.47
CA ILE A 256 -18.36 0.68 -8.85
C ILE A 256 -17.75 0.54 -7.45
N VAL A 257 -16.58 1.13 -7.22
CA VAL A 257 -15.92 1.19 -5.91
C VAL A 257 -16.70 2.09 -4.96
N ASN A 258 -17.09 3.29 -5.41
CA ASN A 258 -17.92 4.22 -4.63
C ASN A 258 -19.24 3.57 -4.18
N GLU A 259 -19.89 2.80 -5.05
CA GLU A 259 -21.09 2.03 -4.69
C GLU A 259 -20.82 1.01 -3.58
N ALA A 260 -19.68 0.32 -3.63
CA ALA A 260 -19.28 -0.65 -2.60
C ALA A 260 -18.98 0.04 -1.26
N MET A 261 -18.34 1.21 -1.28
CA MET A 261 -18.06 2.02 -0.08
C MET A 261 -19.34 2.53 0.57
N LYS A 262 -20.29 3.03 -0.24
CA LYS A 262 -21.62 3.42 0.22
C LYS A 262 -22.38 2.23 0.83
N TYR A 263 -22.24 1.05 0.22
CA TYR A 263 -22.82 -0.18 0.76
C TYR A 263 -22.22 -0.53 2.14
N ALA A 264 -20.89 -0.51 2.28
CA ALA A 264 -20.21 -0.75 3.56
C ALA A 264 -20.65 0.24 4.65
N ALA A 265 -20.67 1.54 4.34
CA ALA A 265 -21.15 2.57 5.26
C ALA A 265 -22.64 2.39 5.62
N SER A 266 -23.47 1.93 4.67
CA SER A 266 -24.89 1.62 4.94
C SER A 266 -25.08 0.47 5.94
N LYS A 267 -24.06 -0.40 6.08
CA LYS A 267 -24.04 -1.59 6.93
C LYS A 267 -23.23 -1.40 8.22
N ASP A 268 -22.89 -0.14 8.57
CA ASP A 268 -22.13 0.22 9.77
C ASP A 268 -20.71 -0.40 9.83
N VAL A 269 -20.09 -0.53 8.65
CA VAL A 269 -18.70 -0.97 8.53
C VAL A 269 -17.79 0.25 8.49
N LEU A 270 -16.78 0.27 9.36
CA LEU A 270 -15.72 1.27 9.32
C LEU A 270 -14.72 0.89 8.22
N ILE A 271 -14.48 1.81 7.30
CA ILE A 271 -13.49 1.69 6.23
C ILE A 271 -12.21 2.38 6.70
N VAL A 272 -11.08 1.69 6.67
CA VAL A 272 -9.76 2.21 7.04
C VAL A 272 -8.85 2.09 5.83
N GLN A 273 -8.28 3.20 5.37
CA GLN A 273 -7.46 3.24 4.16
C GLN A 273 -6.09 3.84 4.43
N ALA A 274 -5.05 3.25 3.84
CA ALA A 274 -3.72 3.84 3.76
C ALA A 274 -3.71 5.09 2.85
N ALA A 275 -3.01 6.15 3.25
CA ALA A 275 -2.95 7.39 2.45
C ALA A 275 -2.13 7.29 1.15
N GLY A 276 -1.22 6.31 1.05
CA GLY A 276 -0.25 6.16 -0.06
C GLY A 276 1.17 6.58 0.33
N ASN A 277 2.15 6.21 -0.48
CA ASN A 277 3.58 6.27 -0.14
C ASN A 277 4.42 7.11 -1.12
N GLU A 278 3.80 8.10 -1.74
CA GLU A 278 4.40 8.91 -2.80
C GLU A 278 4.85 10.30 -2.31
N ASN A 279 4.74 10.59 -1.01
CA ASN A 279 5.03 11.91 -0.42
C ASN A 279 4.20 13.06 -1.05
N LYS A 280 2.95 12.77 -1.40
CA LYS A 280 2.05 13.68 -2.12
C LYS A 280 1.00 14.30 -1.22
N ASP A 281 0.60 15.52 -1.58
CA ASP A 281 -0.58 16.17 -1.00
C ASP A 281 -1.85 15.69 -1.72
N ILE A 282 -2.54 14.73 -1.12
CA ILE A 282 -3.75 14.13 -1.71
C ILE A 282 -4.99 15.05 -1.61
N ASP A 283 -4.89 16.24 -1.00
CA ASP A 283 -5.91 17.28 -1.18
C ASP A 283 -5.94 17.75 -2.65
N THR A 284 -4.78 17.80 -3.31
CA THR A 284 -4.64 18.29 -4.69
C THR A 284 -4.32 17.19 -5.71
N GLU A 285 -3.56 16.19 -5.30
CA GLU A 285 -3.22 15.04 -6.13
C GLU A 285 -4.26 13.93 -5.98
N THR A 286 -4.40 13.12 -7.03
CA THR A 286 -5.40 12.05 -7.05
C THR A 286 -4.76 10.75 -6.56
N ASN A 287 -5.44 10.11 -5.60
CA ASN A 287 -5.20 8.75 -5.18
C ASN A 287 -6.56 8.03 -5.11
N PHE A 288 -6.62 6.76 -5.50
CA PHE A 288 -7.85 5.97 -5.47
C PHE A 288 -7.67 4.72 -4.59
N PRO A 289 -8.73 4.27 -3.90
CA PRO A 289 -10.03 4.94 -3.72
C PRO A 289 -9.91 6.30 -3.00
N ASN A 290 -10.86 7.21 -3.20
CA ASN A 290 -10.96 8.46 -2.42
C ASN A 290 -12.42 8.81 -2.15
N HIS A 291 -12.62 9.65 -1.14
CA HIS A 291 -13.94 10.02 -0.66
C HIS A 291 -14.40 11.43 -1.04
N LYS A 292 -13.68 12.12 -1.96
CA LYS A 292 -13.97 13.51 -2.40
C LYS A 292 -15.42 13.70 -2.89
N ASP A 293 -15.98 12.70 -3.57
CA ASP A 293 -17.31 12.76 -4.21
C ASP A 293 -18.37 11.87 -3.50
N LEU A 294 -18.12 11.49 -2.24
CA LEU A 294 -19.03 10.63 -1.48
C LEU A 294 -19.94 11.45 -0.55
N ASP A 295 -21.06 10.85 -0.16
CA ASP A 295 -21.98 11.47 0.80
C ASP A 295 -21.38 11.52 2.22
N GLU A 296 -21.89 12.44 3.04
CA GLU A 296 -21.44 12.68 4.41
C GLU A 296 -21.45 11.41 5.27
N LYS A 297 -22.47 10.54 5.08
CA LYS A 297 -22.58 9.28 5.83
C LYS A 297 -21.41 8.34 5.51
N THR A 298 -21.05 8.24 4.24
CA THR A 298 -19.93 7.42 3.79
C THR A 298 -18.60 7.99 4.27
N ILE A 299 -18.40 9.30 4.16
CA ILE A 299 -17.20 9.99 4.67
C ILE A 299 -17.07 9.84 6.19
N ALA A 300 -18.18 9.88 6.93
CA ALA A 300 -18.19 9.67 8.37
C ALA A 300 -17.78 8.23 8.76
N SER A 301 -17.87 7.26 7.85
CA SER A 301 -17.50 5.86 8.08
C SER A 301 -16.17 5.46 7.45
N TRP A 302 -15.37 6.43 6.98
CA TRP A 302 -14.09 6.20 6.30
C TRP A 302 -12.97 6.93 7.03
N ILE A 303 -11.87 6.27 7.37
CA ILE A 303 -10.68 6.90 7.95
C ILE A 303 -9.45 6.69 7.05
N THR A 304 -8.82 7.78 6.63
CA THR A 304 -7.58 7.78 5.84
C THR A 304 -6.39 8.00 6.74
N VAL A 305 -5.36 7.16 6.62
CA VAL A 305 -4.25 7.05 7.59
C VAL A 305 -2.90 7.36 6.96
N GLY A 306 -2.25 8.42 7.43
CA GLY A 306 -0.85 8.75 7.16
C GLY A 306 0.13 7.95 8.04
N ALA A 307 1.40 7.88 7.63
CA ALA A 307 2.45 7.16 8.34
C ALA A 307 3.37 8.10 9.12
N SER A 308 3.59 7.76 10.38
CA SER A 308 4.54 8.43 11.27
C SER A 308 5.81 7.62 11.47
N GLY A 309 6.91 8.33 11.66
CA GLY A 309 8.19 7.82 12.13
C GLY A 309 8.20 7.55 13.64
N PRO A 310 9.29 6.95 14.15
CA PRO A 310 9.39 6.57 15.56
C PRO A 310 9.73 7.72 16.52
N LYS A 311 10.13 8.89 16.01
CA LYS A 311 10.58 10.04 16.80
C LYS A 311 9.57 11.18 16.70
N ASP A 312 9.27 11.80 17.85
CA ASP A 312 8.47 13.03 17.96
C ASP A 312 9.36 14.25 17.70
N ASP A 313 9.77 14.40 16.45
CA ASP A 313 10.63 15.50 15.97
C ASP A 313 10.25 15.90 14.53
N GLU A 314 11.08 16.71 13.87
CA GLU A 314 10.84 17.17 12.50
C GLU A 314 10.68 16.04 11.47
N THR A 315 11.11 14.81 11.79
CA THR A 315 11.00 13.61 10.96
C THR A 315 9.76 12.76 11.26
N LEU A 316 8.87 13.23 12.15
CA LEU A 316 7.69 12.48 12.58
C LEU A 316 6.77 12.11 11.42
N LYS A 317 6.60 12.96 10.40
CA LYS A 317 5.96 12.55 9.13
C LYS A 317 6.94 11.63 8.40
N ALA A 318 6.56 10.38 8.15
CA ALA A 318 7.39 9.50 7.34
C ALA A 318 7.64 10.15 5.95
N SER A 319 8.88 10.09 5.48
CA SER A 319 9.30 10.80 4.26
C SER A 319 8.46 10.41 3.04
N PHE A 320 8.03 9.15 2.96
CA PHE A 320 7.16 8.64 1.90
C PHE A 320 5.66 8.91 2.12
N SER A 321 5.20 9.25 3.33
CA SER A 321 3.76 9.30 3.59
C SER A 321 3.09 10.38 2.76
N ASN A 322 2.00 10.03 2.07
CA ASN A 322 1.05 11.03 1.60
C ASN A 322 0.42 11.74 2.80
N PHE A 323 -0.05 12.96 2.56
CA PHE A 323 -0.64 13.85 3.54
C PHE A 323 -1.75 14.67 2.87
N GLY A 324 -2.59 15.34 3.67
CA GLY A 324 -3.65 16.19 3.17
C GLY A 324 -4.49 16.70 4.32
N LYS A 325 -4.60 18.03 4.43
CA LYS A 325 -5.32 18.71 5.52
C LYS A 325 -6.80 18.34 5.55
N THR A 326 -7.36 17.96 4.40
CA THR A 326 -8.79 17.62 4.26
C THR A 326 -9.08 16.17 3.90
N GLN A 327 -8.08 15.42 3.44
CA GLN A 327 -8.24 14.03 3.01
C GLN A 327 -7.61 12.99 3.94
N VAL A 328 -6.62 13.37 4.76
CA VAL A 328 -6.01 12.47 5.76
C VAL A 328 -6.60 12.77 7.13
N ASP A 329 -7.19 11.78 7.78
CA ASP A 329 -7.83 11.96 9.08
C ASP A 329 -6.80 11.97 10.22
N VAL A 330 -5.91 10.97 10.25
CA VAL A 330 -4.96 10.73 11.34
C VAL A 330 -3.63 10.18 10.82
N PHE A 331 -2.58 10.29 11.64
CA PHE A 331 -1.34 9.54 11.43
C PHE A 331 -1.23 8.36 12.41
N ALA A 332 -0.52 7.30 12.02
CA ALA A 332 -0.20 6.17 12.88
C ALA A 332 1.22 5.64 12.59
N PRO A 333 1.85 4.87 13.50
CA PRO A 333 3.19 4.33 13.27
C PRO A 333 3.28 3.51 11.97
N GLY A 334 4.20 3.89 11.08
CA GLY A 334 4.33 3.26 9.76
C GLY A 334 5.77 3.05 9.29
N VAL A 335 6.77 3.35 10.11
CA VAL A 335 8.20 3.17 9.80
C VAL A 335 8.78 2.08 10.69
N GLN A 336 9.51 1.14 10.07
CA GLN A 336 10.18 0.00 10.72
C GLN A 336 9.23 -0.81 11.61
N ILE A 337 8.04 -1.11 11.08
CA ILE A 337 7.03 -1.87 11.81
C ILE A 337 7.33 -3.36 11.68
N TYR A 338 7.66 -3.98 12.80
CA TYR A 338 7.92 -5.42 12.90
C TYR A 338 6.60 -6.18 12.98
N SER A 339 6.36 -7.11 12.06
CA SER A 339 5.14 -7.94 12.06
C SER A 339 5.35 -9.29 11.35
N THR A 340 4.33 -10.14 11.40
CA THR A 340 4.30 -11.50 10.88
C THR A 340 4.42 -11.54 9.36
N VAL A 341 5.21 -12.46 8.82
CA VAL A 341 5.22 -12.81 7.40
C VAL A 341 5.12 -14.34 7.25
N PRO A 342 4.73 -14.87 6.07
CA PRO A 342 4.55 -16.30 5.87
C PRO A 342 5.74 -17.16 6.30
N GLY A 343 5.46 -18.39 6.70
CA GLY A 343 6.48 -19.35 7.13
C GLY A 343 6.96 -19.15 8.57
N SER A 344 6.10 -18.64 9.46
CA SER A 344 6.42 -18.38 10.89
C SER A 344 7.61 -17.43 11.08
N LYS A 345 7.67 -16.39 10.25
CA LYS A 345 8.74 -15.39 10.25
C LYS A 345 8.18 -14.00 10.57
N TYR A 346 9.09 -13.05 10.73
CA TYR A 346 8.77 -11.66 11.00
C TYR A 346 9.72 -10.75 10.21
N LYS A 347 9.25 -9.60 9.74
CA LYS A 347 10.06 -8.60 9.01
C LYS A 347 9.65 -7.18 9.41
N ASN A 348 10.61 -6.26 9.37
CA ASN A 348 10.34 -4.82 9.45
C ASN A 348 9.90 -4.31 8.07
N LEU A 349 8.73 -3.69 7.99
CA LEU A 349 8.27 -3.02 6.78
C LEU A 349 7.95 -1.55 7.05
N ASN A 350 7.93 -0.75 5.98
CA ASN A 350 7.59 0.66 6.00
C ASN A 350 6.37 0.89 5.09
N GLY A 351 5.47 1.78 5.48
CA GLY A 351 4.37 2.23 4.63
C GLY A 351 3.18 2.75 5.42
N THR A 352 2.36 3.57 4.75
CA THR A 352 0.98 3.83 5.20
C THR A 352 0.17 2.54 5.27
N SER A 353 0.56 1.52 4.49
CA SER A 353 0.08 0.15 4.58
C SER A 353 0.29 -0.51 5.95
N MET A 354 1.30 -0.09 6.72
CA MET A 354 1.54 -0.55 8.10
C MET A 354 0.89 0.38 9.14
N ALA A 355 0.70 1.66 8.81
CA ALA A 355 -0.03 2.61 9.66
C ALA A 355 -1.54 2.33 9.71
N SER A 356 -2.16 2.06 8.55
CA SER A 356 -3.58 1.73 8.42
C SER A 356 -4.03 0.58 9.35
N PRO A 357 -3.36 -0.59 9.42
CA PRO A 357 -3.77 -1.66 10.32
C PRO A 357 -3.62 -1.34 11.81
N VAL A 358 -2.75 -0.38 12.20
CA VAL A 358 -2.74 0.11 13.59
C VAL A 358 -4.09 0.75 13.93
N VAL A 359 -4.64 1.54 13.01
CA VAL A 359 -5.93 2.22 13.17
C VAL A 359 -7.09 1.22 13.07
N ALA A 360 -7.02 0.24 12.16
CA ALA A 360 -8.02 -0.82 12.08
C ALA A 360 -8.06 -1.68 13.36
N GLY A 361 -6.90 -2.02 13.91
CA GLY A 361 -6.78 -2.69 15.21
C GLY A 361 -7.34 -1.83 16.35
N LEU A 362 -7.05 -0.53 16.37
CA LEU A 362 -7.64 0.39 17.36
C LEU A 362 -9.18 0.45 17.25
N ALA A 363 -9.73 0.49 16.05
CA ALA A 363 -11.17 0.43 15.84
C ALA A 363 -11.79 -0.88 16.33
N GLY A 364 -11.12 -2.01 16.07
CA GLY A 364 -11.50 -3.33 16.60
C GLY A 364 -11.46 -3.38 18.12
N LEU A 365 -10.43 -2.80 18.74
CA LEU A 365 -10.28 -2.68 20.19
C LEU A 365 -11.42 -1.85 20.81
N ILE A 366 -11.73 -0.68 20.25
CA ILE A 366 -12.84 0.17 20.70
C ILE A 366 -14.17 -0.61 20.62
N ARG A 367 -14.44 -1.26 19.49
CA ARG A 367 -15.69 -2.03 19.27
C ARG A 367 -15.78 -3.29 20.14
N SER A 368 -14.65 -3.83 20.60
CA SER A 368 -14.64 -4.96 21.54
C SER A 368 -15.16 -4.56 22.92
N TYR A 369 -14.84 -3.35 23.40
CA TYR A 369 -15.35 -2.81 24.66
C TYR A 369 -16.73 -2.16 24.52
N TYR A 370 -16.99 -1.51 23.38
CA TYR A 370 -18.18 -0.70 23.14
C TYR A 370 -18.86 -1.10 21.82
N PRO A 371 -19.44 -2.31 21.73
CA PRO A 371 -19.93 -2.89 20.47
C PRO A 371 -21.14 -2.17 19.85
N LYS A 372 -21.77 -1.25 20.58
CA LYS A 372 -22.90 -0.45 20.10
C LYS A 372 -22.49 0.86 19.40
N LEU A 373 -21.20 1.20 19.40
CA LEU A 373 -20.71 2.40 18.72
C LEU A 373 -20.77 2.20 17.21
N SER A 374 -21.43 3.13 16.53
CA SER A 374 -21.47 3.16 15.06
C SER A 374 -20.09 3.43 14.48
N ALA A 375 -19.90 3.13 13.19
CA ALA A 375 -18.64 3.36 12.49
C ALA A 375 -18.26 4.84 12.56
N ALA A 376 -19.24 5.73 12.41
CA ALA A 376 -19.07 7.17 12.54
C ALA A 376 -18.61 7.59 13.95
N GLN A 377 -19.20 7.02 15.00
CA GLN A 377 -18.77 7.31 16.38
C GLN A 377 -17.34 6.80 16.64
N VAL A 378 -16.98 5.62 16.12
CA VAL A 378 -15.62 5.09 16.25
C VAL A 378 -14.60 5.97 15.53
N LYS A 379 -14.88 6.39 14.29
CA LYS A 379 -14.05 7.36 13.57
C LYS A 379 -13.89 8.64 14.38
N GLU A 380 -14.98 9.22 14.84
CA GLU A 380 -14.98 10.46 15.62
C GLU A 380 -14.12 10.35 16.88
N ILE A 381 -14.24 9.24 17.62
CA ILE A 381 -13.43 8.97 18.81
C ILE A 381 -11.95 8.95 18.45
N ILE A 382 -11.55 8.17 17.44
CA ILE A 382 -10.14 8.03 17.02
C ILE A 382 -9.56 9.40 16.62
N VAL A 383 -10.30 10.19 15.83
CA VAL A 383 -9.87 11.51 15.35
C VAL A 383 -9.74 12.52 16.50
N LYS A 384 -10.67 12.50 17.46
CA LYS A 384 -10.68 13.45 18.59
C LYS A 384 -9.67 13.10 19.68
N SER A 385 -9.27 11.84 19.81
CA SER A 385 -8.41 11.36 20.88
C SER A 385 -6.93 11.24 20.49
N VAL A 386 -6.52 11.75 19.33
CA VAL A 386 -5.11 11.72 18.92
C VAL A 386 -4.21 12.45 19.92
N THR A 387 -2.95 12.03 20.02
CA THR A 387 -1.91 12.87 20.60
C THR A 387 -1.62 13.99 19.62
N LYS A 388 -1.93 15.23 19.99
CA LYS A 388 -1.69 16.43 19.17
C LYS A 388 -0.19 16.69 19.04
N VAL A 389 0.25 16.98 17.82
CA VAL A 389 1.63 17.36 17.51
C VAL A 389 1.67 18.88 17.35
N ASN A 390 2.31 19.56 18.31
CA ASN A 390 2.32 21.03 18.40
C ASN A 390 3.61 21.66 17.89
N HIS A 391 4.36 20.96 17.03
CA HIS A 391 5.55 21.46 16.37
C HIS A 391 5.48 21.23 14.85
N ASN A 392 6.44 21.82 14.14
CA ASN A 392 6.56 21.63 12.70
C ASN A 392 7.26 20.31 12.37
N VAL A 393 6.96 19.80 11.19
CA VAL A 393 7.67 18.69 10.56
C VAL A 393 8.17 19.09 9.18
N SER A 394 9.18 18.37 8.70
CA SER A 394 9.87 18.67 7.45
C SER A 394 9.64 17.56 6.43
N TYR A 395 9.39 17.95 5.17
CA TYR A 395 9.37 17.01 4.04
C TYR A 395 9.88 17.67 2.76
N LYS A 396 10.31 16.87 1.80
CA LYS A 396 10.76 17.37 0.49
C LYS A 396 9.57 17.58 -0.44
N LYS A 397 9.52 18.71 -1.15
CA LYS A 397 8.45 18.99 -2.11
C LYS A 397 8.79 18.41 -3.49
N GLY A 398 8.19 17.27 -3.82
CA GLY A 398 8.43 16.51 -5.05
C GLY A 398 9.45 15.39 -4.87
N ASP A 399 9.70 14.65 -5.96
CA ASP A 399 10.46 13.40 -5.94
C ASP A 399 11.97 13.56 -6.22
N ASP A 400 12.43 14.79 -6.48
CA ASP A 400 13.84 15.09 -6.78
C ASP A 400 14.70 15.04 -5.51
N GLU A 401 15.91 14.50 -5.62
CA GLU A 401 16.89 14.51 -4.53
C GLU A 401 17.26 15.93 -4.07
N ASN A 402 17.16 16.92 -4.96
CA ASN A 402 17.37 18.35 -4.72
C ASN A 402 16.08 19.12 -4.40
N ALA A 403 14.96 18.43 -4.21
CA ALA A 403 13.68 19.06 -3.86
C ALA A 403 13.80 19.90 -2.57
N GLU A 404 13.15 21.06 -2.59
CA GLU A 404 13.10 21.99 -1.46
C GLU A 404 12.51 21.30 -0.23
N SER A 405 13.22 21.39 0.90
CA SER A 405 12.70 20.95 2.19
C SER A 405 11.77 22.02 2.73
N VAL A 406 10.51 21.67 2.96
CA VAL A 406 9.51 22.56 3.54
C VAL A 406 9.24 22.16 4.99
N SER A 407 9.12 23.16 5.87
CA SER A 407 8.75 22.98 7.27
C SER A 407 7.33 23.51 7.48
N VAL A 408 6.42 22.64 7.92
CA VAL A 408 5.00 22.97 8.11
C VAL A 408 4.50 22.50 9.47
N PRO A 409 3.51 23.18 10.08
CA PRO A 409 2.82 22.64 11.24
C PRO A 409 2.25 21.25 10.94
N PHE A 410 2.38 20.30 11.87
CA PHE A 410 1.82 18.95 11.66
C PHE A 410 0.29 18.97 11.43
N SER A 411 -0.40 19.98 11.97
CA SER A 411 -1.83 20.22 11.74
C SER A 411 -2.19 20.56 10.29
N ASP A 412 -1.22 20.89 9.44
CA ASP A 412 -1.44 21.08 8.01
C ASP A 412 -1.33 19.77 7.20
N LEU A 413 -0.94 18.66 7.83
CA LEU A 413 -0.79 17.37 7.17
C LEU A 413 -2.01 16.44 7.29
N CYS A 414 -2.90 16.68 8.25
CA CYS A 414 -4.11 15.88 8.47
C CYS A 414 -5.17 16.64 9.30
N ILE A 415 -6.42 16.20 9.21
CA ILE A 415 -7.59 16.78 9.88
C ILE A 415 -7.40 16.81 11.41
N SER A 416 -6.91 15.71 11.99
CA SER A 416 -6.72 15.61 13.43
C SER A 416 -5.49 16.34 13.95
N GLY A 417 -4.52 16.68 13.09
CA GLY A 417 -3.23 17.24 13.51
C GLY A 417 -2.50 16.40 14.57
N GLY A 418 -2.62 15.06 14.51
CA GLY A 418 -1.99 14.20 15.50
C GLY A 418 -1.84 12.73 15.11
N VAL A 419 -1.20 12.00 16.00
CA VAL A 419 -0.96 10.56 15.90
C VAL A 419 -1.94 9.80 16.81
N VAL A 420 -2.50 8.69 16.33
CA VAL A 420 -3.49 7.90 17.08
C VAL A 420 -2.99 7.48 18.47
N ASN A 421 -3.89 7.52 19.45
CA ASN A 421 -3.61 7.17 20.84
C ASN A 421 -4.70 6.24 21.38
N ALA A 422 -4.34 4.96 21.60
CA ALA A 422 -5.31 3.93 22.00
C ALA A 422 -5.89 4.16 23.41
N TYR A 423 -5.09 4.67 24.34
CA TYR A 423 -5.52 4.91 25.72
C TYR A 423 -6.55 6.04 25.80
N GLU A 424 -6.25 7.18 25.16
CA GLU A 424 -7.17 8.32 25.12
C GLU A 424 -8.43 7.99 24.30
N ALA A 425 -8.33 7.17 23.27
CA ALA A 425 -9.49 6.69 22.51
C ALA A 425 -10.46 5.88 23.38
N LEU A 426 -9.94 4.95 24.20
CA LEU A 426 -10.78 4.16 25.11
C LEU A 426 -11.40 4.99 26.22
N LYS A 427 -10.68 5.99 26.75
CA LYS A 427 -11.23 6.96 27.71
C LYS A 427 -12.38 7.75 27.10
N LEU A 428 -12.21 8.26 25.87
CA LEU A 428 -13.27 9.00 25.19
C LEU A 428 -14.45 8.10 24.86
N ALA A 429 -14.22 6.88 24.38
CA ALA A 429 -15.27 5.90 24.07
C ALA A 429 -16.15 5.59 25.30
N ALA A 430 -15.57 5.53 26.51
CA ALA A 430 -16.31 5.33 27.75
C ALA A 430 -17.39 6.40 27.99
N THR A 431 -17.17 7.63 27.50
CA THR A 431 -18.10 8.74 27.68
C THR A 431 -19.32 8.67 26.76
N TYR A 432 -19.19 8.01 25.60
CA TYR A 432 -20.29 7.76 24.67
C TYR A 432 -21.26 6.70 25.23
N GLY A 433 -20.74 5.83 26.10
CA GLY A 433 -21.44 4.68 26.69
C GLY A 433 -22.26 4.97 27.94
N GLY A 434 -22.60 6.23 28.24
CA GLY A 434 -23.40 6.65 29.40
C GLY A 434 -24.85 6.15 29.40
N LYS A 435 -25.06 4.82 29.33
CA LYS A 435 -26.25 4.02 29.71
C LYS A 435 -26.10 2.51 29.41
N SER A 436 -24.91 1.93 29.45
CA SER A 436 -24.78 0.46 29.40
C SER A 436 -23.79 -0.01 30.45
N THR A 437 -24.32 -0.58 31.53
CA THR A 437 -23.59 -1.33 32.55
C THR A 437 -22.69 -2.37 31.87
N ALA A 438 -21.37 -2.25 32.10
CA ALA A 438 -20.44 -3.33 31.87
C ALA A 438 -20.93 -4.57 32.64
N LYS A 439 -21.01 -5.70 31.94
CA LYS A 439 -21.20 -7.02 32.54
C LYS A 439 -19.88 -7.75 32.53
#